data_AF-A0AAE6F871-F1
#
_entry.id   AF-A0AAE6F871-F1
#
_cell.length_a   1.000
_cell.length_b   1.000
_cell.length_c   1.000
_cell.angle_alpha   90.00
_cell.angle_beta   90.00
_cell.angle_gamma   90.00
#
_symmetry.space_group_name_H-M   'P 1'
#
loop_
_entity.id
_entity.type
_entity.pdbx_description
1 polymer ?
#
loop_
_entity_poly.entity_id
_entity_poly.type
_entity_poly.pdbx_seq_one_letter_code
_entity_poly.pdbx_strand_id
1 'polypeptide(L)'
;MEIKEEKNRFALLDGEKEIGEMTWSNAGTKRMIIDHTFVDPAYRGQGLAEKLVAKGVEKARAEKKTIIPLCPFAKKEFERKPEYSDVWSK
;
A
#
# COMPACT_ATOMS: atom_id res chain seq x y z
N MET A 1 -4.39 -14.86 -7.17
CA MET A 1 -3.62 -13.62 -6.91
C MET A 1 -2.98 -13.69 -5.54
N GLU A 2 -1.68 -13.45 -5.47
CA GLU A 2 -0.87 -13.51 -4.24
C GLU A 2 -0.12 -12.18 -4.05
N ILE A 3 0.00 -11.69 -2.81
CA ILE A 3 0.85 -10.54 -2.49
C ILE A 3 2.14 -11.07 -1.85
N LYS A 4 3.28 -10.78 -2.47
CA LYS A 4 4.61 -11.06 -1.92
C LYS A 4 5.21 -9.81 -1.31
N GLU A 5 5.73 -9.94 -0.09
CA GLU A 5 6.53 -8.89 0.54
C GLU A 5 7.98 -8.98 0.08
N GLU A 6 8.47 -7.89 -0.48
CA GLU A 6 9.85 -7.69 -0.88
C GLU A 6 10.43 -6.49 -0.10
N LYS A 7 11.73 -6.24 -0.28
CA LYS A 7 12.39 -5.13 0.40
C LYS A 7 11.76 -3.81 -0.01
N ASN A 8 11.00 -3.20 0.91
CA ASN A 8 10.31 -1.92 0.72
C ASN A 8 9.21 -1.93 -0.37
N ARG A 9 8.67 -3.10 -0.70
CA ARG A 9 7.65 -3.24 -1.76
C ARG A 9 6.74 -4.44 -1.50
N PHE A 10 5.48 -4.33 -1.92
CA PHE A 10 4.58 -5.46 -2.11
C PHE A 10 4.38 -5.69 -3.60
N ALA A 11 4.64 -6.89 -4.08
CA ALA A 11 4.36 -7.31 -5.44
C ALA A 11 3.05 -8.12 -5.47
N LEU A 12 2.13 -7.77 -6.37
CA LEU A 12 0.90 -8.53 -6.61
C LEU A 12 1.09 -9.43 -7.83
N LEU A 13 0.97 -10.74 -7.62
CA LEU A 13 1.18 -11.75 -8.63
C LEU A 13 -0.13 -12.43 -9.03
N ASP A 14 -0.28 -12.69 -10.33
CA ASP A 14 -1.27 -13.60 -10.90
C ASP A 14 -0.54 -14.79 -11.54
N GLY A 15 -0.38 -15.86 -10.77
CA GLY A 15 0.55 -16.93 -11.09
C GLY A 15 2.00 -16.43 -11.02
N GLU A 16 2.74 -16.54 -12.12
CA GLU A 16 4.12 -16.02 -12.24
C GLU A 16 4.17 -14.58 -12.74
N LYS A 17 3.04 -14.01 -13.20
CA LYS A 17 3.00 -12.65 -13.74
C LYS A 17 2.82 -11.64 -12.61
N GLU A 18 3.70 -10.65 -12.54
CA GLU A 18 3.46 -9.47 -11.72
C GLU A 18 2.45 -8.53 -12.40
N ILE A 19 1.39 -8.20 -11.66
CA ILE A 19 0.25 -7.42 -12.14
C ILE A 19 0.02 -6.15 -11.32
N GLY A 20 0.86 -5.88 -10.33
CA GLY A 20 0.76 -4.67 -9.54
C GLY A 20 1.81 -4.61 -8.44
N GLU A 21 1.96 -3.43 -7.87
CA GLU A 21 2.93 -3.17 -6.82
C GLU A 21 2.55 -2.01 -5.92
N MET A 22 3.12 -2.01 -4.72
CA MET A 22 3.13 -0.85 -3.84
C MET A 22 4.50 -0.74 -3.19
N THR A 23 5.15 0.42 -3.32
CA THR A 23 6.43 0.69 -2.66
C THR A 23 6.24 1.62 -1.47
N TRP A 24 7.17 1.52 -0.53
CA TRP A 24 7.25 2.47 0.57
C TRP A 24 8.68 2.80 0.96
N SER A 25 8.85 3.96 1.59
CA SER A 25 10.10 4.37 2.20
C SER A 25 9.92 4.58 3.71
N ASN A 26 10.93 4.27 4.52
CA ASN A 26 10.88 4.55 5.95
C ASN A 26 11.39 5.98 6.23
N ALA A 27 10.59 6.80 6.93
CA ALA A 27 10.96 8.15 7.35
C ALA A 27 11.29 8.15 8.85
N GLY A 28 12.50 7.71 9.17
CA GLY A 28 12.92 7.39 10.53
C GLY A 28 12.29 6.08 11.02
N THR A 29 12.18 5.92 12.34
CA THR A 29 11.72 4.65 12.95
C THR A 29 10.21 4.53 13.09
N LYS A 30 9.48 5.65 13.04
CA LYS A 30 8.04 5.71 13.37
C LYS A 30 7.11 6.00 12.17
N ARG A 31 7.66 6.27 11.00
CA ARG A 31 6.88 6.69 9.82
C ARG A 31 7.25 5.86 8.59
N MET A 32 6.23 5.52 7.82
CA MET A 32 6.29 4.85 6.54
C MET A 32 5.66 5.78 5.50
N ILE A 33 6.29 5.95 4.34
CA ILE A 33 5.79 6.77 3.25
C ILE A 33 5.36 5.82 2.14
N ILE A 34 4.08 5.83 1.75
CA ILE A 34 3.62 5.10 0.56
C ILE A 34 3.79 6.03 -0.63
N ASP A 35 4.83 5.80 -1.42
CA ASP A 35 5.23 6.66 -2.54
C ASP A 35 4.71 6.19 -3.91
N HIS A 36 4.47 4.88 -4.09
CA HIS A 36 3.92 4.32 -5.32
C HIS A 36 2.87 3.25 -5.05
N THR A 37 1.84 3.21 -5.90
CA THR A 37 0.87 2.12 -5.96
C THR A 37 0.40 2.01 -7.40
N PHE A 38 0.55 0.82 -7.99
CA PHE A 38 0.21 0.57 -9.37
C PHE A 38 -0.40 -0.82 -9.55
N VAL A 39 -1.32 -0.94 -10.50
CA VAL A 39 -1.89 -2.22 -10.96
C VAL A 39 -2.02 -2.13 -12.47
N ASP A 40 -1.65 -3.22 -13.15
CA ASP A 40 -1.77 -3.40 -14.59
C ASP A 40 -3.19 -3.00 -15.05
N PRO A 41 -3.33 -2.13 -16.06
CA PRO A 41 -4.62 -1.69 -16.57
C PRO A 41 -5.60 -2.81 -16.89
N ALA A 42 -5.12 -3.97 -17.35
CA ALA A 42 -5.96 -5.13 -17.65
C ALA A 42 -6.65 -5.72 -16.40
N TYR A 43 -6.14 -5.40 -15.21
CA TYR A 43 -6.62 -5.90 -13.92
C TYR A 43 -7.34 -4.82 -13.08
N ARG A 44 -7.59 -3.63 -13.66
CA ARG A 44 -8.36 -2.56 -13.00
C ARG A 44 -9.81 -2.96 -12.76
N GLY A 45 -10.46 -2.30 -11.81
CA GLY A 45 -11.85 -2.57 -11.42
C GLY A 45 -12.04 -3.72 -10.43
N GLN A 46 -10.97 -4.43 -10.06
CA GLN A 46 -11.01 -5.59 -9.16
C GLN A 46 -10.58 -5.26 -7.70
N GLY A 47 -10.39 -3.98 -7.37
CA GLY A 47 -9.98 -3.55 -6.03
C GLY A 47 -8.55 -3.94 -5.64
N LEU A 48 -7.69 -4.25 -6.61
CA LEU A 48 -6.34 -4.79 -6.32
C LEU A 48 -5.38 -3.75 -5.73
N ALA A 49 -5.45 -2.51 -6.20
CA ALA A 49 -4.64 -1.42 -5.66
C ALA A 49 -5.06 -1.08 -4.22
N GLU A 50 -6.36 -1.17 -3.91
CA GLU A 50 -6.88 -1.05 -2.54
C GLU A 50 -6.34 -2.17 -1.64
N LYS A 51 -6.32 -3.42 -2.12
CA LYS A 51 -5.74 -4.55 -1.37
C LYS A 51 -4.26 -4.35 -1.06
N LEU A 52 -3.49 -3.80 -2.00
CA LEU A 52 -2.08 -3.46 -1.77
C LEU A 52 -1.92 -2.39 -0.68
N VAL A 53 -2.68 -1.31 -0.75
CA VAL A 53 -2.67 -0.25 0.28
C VAL A 53 -3.11 -0.78 1.64
N ALA A 54 -4.17 -1.58 1.69
CA ALA A 54 -4.63 -2.24 2.92
C ALA A 54 -3.51 -3.09 3.54
N LYS A 55 -2.73 -3.80 2.71
CA LYS A 55 -1.58 -4.57 3.18
C LYS A 55 -0.47 -3.68 3.76
N GLY A 56 -0.22 -2.53 3.14
CA GLY A 56 0.63 -1.46 3.70
C GLY A 56 0.17 -0.98 5.07
N VAL A 57 -1.14 -0.74 5.22
CA VAL A 57 -1.76 -0.35 6.49
C VAL A 57 -1.57 -1.41 7.57
N GLU A 58 -1.84 -2.68 7.26
CA GLU A 58 -1.62 -3.79 8.19
C GLU A 58 -0.16 -3.86 8.66
N LYS A 59 0.79 -3.70 7.72
CA LYS A 59 2.22 -3.70 8.03
C LYS A 59 2.58 -2.55 8.97
N ALA A 60 2.11 -1.34 8.68
CA ALA A 60 2.36 -0.18 9.53
C ALA A 60 1.79 -0.38 10.95
N ARG A 61 0.57 -0.94 11.07
CA ARG A 61 -0.02 -1.29 12.38
C ARG A 61 0.85 -2.28 13.14
N ALA A 62 1.26 -3.37 12.49
CA ALA A 62 2.10 -4.39 13.10
C ALA A 62 3.45 -3.83 13.57
N GLU A 63 4.03 -2.92 12.80
CA GLU A 63 5.31 -2.26 13.12
C GLU A 63 5.15 -1.03 14.03
N LYS A 64 3.92 -0.70 14.47
CA LYS A 64 3.61 0.51 15.27
C LYS A 64 4.10 1.80 14.60
N LYS A 65 4.00 1.87 13.28
CA LYS A 65 4.32 3.03 12.44
C LYS A 65 3.07 3.74 11.98
N THR A 66 3.23 5.03 11.68
CA THR A 66 2.23 5.83 10.97
C THR A 66 2.59 5.94 9.48
N ILE A 67 1.60 6.19 8.63
CA ILE A 67 1.72 6.25 7.18
C ILE A 67 1.54 7.69 6.69
N ILE A 68 2.44 8.13 5.80
CA ILE A 68 2.30 9.32 4.97
C ILE A 68 1.98 8.83 3.54
N PRO A 69 0.74 8.95 3.05
CA PRO A 69 0.38 8.49 1.72
C PRO A 69 0.70 9.56 0.65
N LEU A 70 1.91 9.56 0.09
CA LEU A 70 2.31 10.50 -0.96
C LEU A 70 1.78 10.12 -2.35
N CYS A 71 1.63 8.82 -2.62
CA CYS A 71 0.96 8.36 -3.83
C CYS A 71 -0.48 8.91 -3.86
N PRO A 72 -0.92 9.58 -4.95
CA PRO A 72 -2.28 10.11 -5.04
C PRO A 72 -3.38 9.06 -4.86
N PHE A 73 -3.13 7.83 -5.33
CA PHE A 73 -4.05 6.71 -5.13
C PHE A 73 -4.15 6.36 -3.64
N ALA A 74 -3.02 6.14 -2.97
CA ALA A 74 -3.00 5.83 -1.55
C ALA A 74 -3.66 6.96 -0.73
N LYS A 75 -3.36 8.23 -1.05
CA LYS A 75 -3.99 9.38 -0.36
C LYS A 75 -5.51 9.32 -0.46
N LYS A 76 -6.03 9.08 -1.65
CA LYS A 76 -7.47 8.98 -1.90
C LYS A 76 -8.12 7.80 -1.16
N GLU A 77 -7.40 6.68 -1.03
CA GLU A 77 -7.86 5.54 -0.22
C GLU A 77 -7.95 5.92 1.26
N PHE A 78 -6.94 6.58 1.81
CA PHE A 78 -6.94 7.09 3.19
C PHE A 78 -8.06 8.11 3.45
N GLU A 79 -8.35 8.99 2.50
CA GLU A 79 -9.46 9.94 2.59
C GLU A 79 -10.84 9.26 2.60
N ARG A 80 -10.98 8.11 1.93
CA ARG A 80 -12.25 7.37 1.79
C ARG A 80 -12.50 6.36 2.90
N LYS A 81 -11.45 5.91 3.58
CA LYS A 81 -11.49 4.81 4.56
C LYS A 81 -11.17 5.33 5.95
N PRO A 82 -12.21 5.68 6.76
CA PRO A 82 -12.03 6.11 8.14
C PRO A 82 -11.27 5.08 8.99
N GLU A 83 -11.37 3.80 8.64
CA GLU A 83 -10.63 2.69 9.23
C GLU A 83 -9.10 2.89 9.22
N TYR A 84 -8.53 3.69 8.32
CA TYR A 84 -7.08 3.93 8.26
C TYR A 84 -6.61 5.09 9.15
N SER A 85 -7.53 5.77 9.82
CA SER A 85 -7.23 6.97 10.62
C SER A 85 -6.27 6.71 11.77
N ASP A 86 -6.21 5.48 12.28
CA ASP A 86 -5.34 5.08 13.40
C ASP A 86 -3.84 5.11 13.04
N VAL A 87 -3.51 4.88 11.76
CA VAL A 87 -2.14 4.94 11.25
C VAL A 87 -1.88 6.16 10.37
N TRP A 88 -2.85 7.00 10.09
CA TRP A 88 -2.65 8.15 9.19
C TRP A 88 -1.84 9.27 9.86
N SER A 89 -0.62 9.51 9.38
CA SER A 89 0.14 10.72 9.69
C SER A 89 -0.34 11.86 8.79
N LYS A 90 -1.07 12.82 9.38
CA LYS A 90 -1.46 14.08 8.71
C LYS A 90 -0.32 15.08 8.67
#